data_AF-A0A8J4BAU0-F1
#
_entry.id   AF-A0A8J4BAU0-F1
#
_cell.length_a   1.000
_cell.length_b   1.000
_cell.length_c   1.000
_cell.angle_alpha   90.00
_cell.angle_beta   90.00
_cell.angle_gamma   90.00
#
_symmetry.space_group_name_H-M   'P 1'
#
loop_
_entity.id
_entity.type
_entity.pdbx_description
1 polymer ?
#
loop_
_entity_poly.entity_id
_entity_poly.type
_entity_poly.pdbx_seq_one_letter_code
_entity_poly.pdbx_strand_id
1 'polypeptide(L)'
;MDSINVLTFLGGLRDVRELISALTRYCTYDGLRALELVAGSCESSNILQDEVTSDMLLIADLCSAKDVGNATFHHLDPVTDVGKLALQRIGTTLLRTIHLDERQLTIALGASTVQNVLAARHLCLAALHASLSPGNCFRIFRFADQCRVAPLRQAAEQLCLASFSHDPAGVQDIGGFTLLKQDQLQTLLQSDALQVESELDVFRVIVAWVHACPQERAQLMAILVQRCVRLGAMDLGQLEQLDQDSHVIASREVTCVVAQAYVMRIMCRSAETTVRLRDSVARARAAAKEKAERALTAWALAGEEPWAAPGSGIISTSRSGGGEIWAH
;
A
#
# COMPACT_ATOMS: atom_id res chain seq x y z
N MET A 1 34.35 -12.28 -24.58
CA MET A 1 33.18 -11.65 -23.94
C MET A 1 33.28 -11.90 -22.46
N ASP A 2 33.39 -10.86 -21.66
CA ASP A 2 33.34 -11.00 -20.20
C ASP A 2 31.92 -11.39 -19.80
N SER A 3 31.76 -12.61 -19.28
CA SER A 3 30.44 -13.16 -18.91
C SER A 3 29.67 -12.26 -17.93
N ILE A 4 30.39 -11.47 -17.13
CA ILE A 4 29.84 -10.48 -16.18
C ILE A 4 29.15 -9.33 -16.93
N ASN A 5 29.74 -8.84 -18.01
CA ASN A 5 29.16 -7.75 -18.80
C ASN A 5 27.90 -8.20 -19.53
N VAL A 6 27.90 -9.43 -20.07
CA VAL A 6 26.72 -10.02 -20.71
C VAL A 6 25.55 -10.15 -19.72
N LEU A 7 25.79 -10.71 -18.52
CA LEU A 7 24.72 -10.87 -17.51
C LEU A 7 24.22 -9.53 -16.98
N THR A 8 25.11 -8.56 -16.78
CA THR A 8 24.75 -7.21 -16.36
C THR A 8 23.88 -6.52 -17.40
N PHE A 9 24.25 -6.63 -18.68
CA PHE A 9 23.46 -6.11 -19.80
C PHE A 9 22.08 -6.76 -19.88
N LEU A 10 22.00 -8.10 -19.88
CA LEU A 10 20.74 -8.83 -19.99
C LEU A 10 19.78 -8.51 -18.83
N GLY A 11 20.31 -8.49 -17.60
CA GLY A 11 19.53 -8.12 -16.41
C GLY A 11 19.09 -6.65 -16.46
N GLY A 12 20.01 -5.75 -16.83
CA GLY A 12 19.72 -4.32 -16.96
C GLY A 12 18.65 -4.04 -18.01
N LEU A 13 18.74 -4.66 -19.19
CA LEU A 13 17.80 -4.44 -20.29
C LEU A 13 16.40 -4.98 -19.96
N ARG A 14 16.34 -6.15 -19.31
CA ARG A 14 15.09 -6.69 -18.77
C ARG A 14 14.45 -5.72 -17.78
N ASP A 15 15.22 -5.21 -16.81
CA ASP A 15 14.70 -4.29 -15.80
C ASP A 15 14.22 -2.99 -16.44
N VAL A 16 15.02 -2.39 -17.33
CA VAL A 16 14.69 -1.16 -18.05
C VAL A 16 13.39 -1.29 -18.81
N ARG A 17 13.18 -2.41 -19.51
CA ARG A 17 11.94 -2.65 -20.27
C ARG A 17 10.70 -2.57 -19.38
N GLU A 18 10.73 -3.25 -18.24
CA GLU A 18 9.59 -3.23 -17.30
C GLU A 18 9.47 -1.87 -16.61
N LEU A 19 10.59 -1.23 -16.27
CA LEU A 19 10.62 0.07 -15.61
C LEU A 19 10.14 1.21 -16.51
N ILE A 20 10.49 1.22 -17.81
CA ILE A 20 9.98 2.20 -18.77
C ILE A 20 8.45 2.08 -18.86
N SER A 21 7.92 0.86 -18.94
CA SER A 21 6.48 0.64 -19.01
C SER A 21 5.74 1.07 -17.73
N ALA A 22 6.36 0.89 -16.56
CA ALA A 22 5.85 1.42 -15.31
C ALA A 22 5.95 2.95 -15.24
N LEU A 23 7.07 3.52 -15.70
CA LEU A 23 7.34 4.96 -15.69
C LEU A 23 6.29 5.73 -16.50
N THR A 24 5.95 5.24 -17.69
CA THR A 24 4.95 5.92 -18.53
C THR A 24 3.55 5.98 -17.92
N ARG A 25 3.27 5.20 -16.87
CA ARG A 25 1.96 5.11 -16.23
C ARG A 25 1.94 5.74 -14.85
N TYR A 26 3.02 5.57 -14.08
CA TYR A 26 3.06 5.96 -12.67
C TYR A 26 3.92 7.19 -12.39
N CYS A 27 4.61 7.75 -13.40
CA CYS A 27 5.43 8.95 -13.17
C CYS A 27 4.56 10.16 -12.81
N THR A 28 4.90 10.79 -11.68
CA THR A 28 4.34 12.08 -11.24
C THR A 28 5.32 13.20 -11.57
N TYR A 29 4.89 14.46 -11.37
CA TYR A 29 5.78 15.62 -11.55
C TYR A 29 7.01 15.59 -10.60
N ASP A 30 6.86 15.03 -9.40
CA ASP A 30 7.98 14.84 -8.48
C ASP A 30 8.97 13.80 -9.01
N GLY A 31 8.45 12.73 -9.62
CA GLY A 31 9.26 11.76 -10.36
C GLY A 31 10.03 12.36 -11.53
N LEU A 32 9.36 13.18 -12.34
CA LEU A 32 9.99 13.86 -13.47
C LEU A 32 11.11 14.81 -13.01
N ARG A 33 10.89 15.56 -11.92
CA ARG A 33 11.91 16.43 -11.33
C ARG A 33 13.11 15.65 -10.82
N ALA A 34 12.87 14.52 -10.14
CA ALA A 34 13.94 13.65 -9.68
C ALA A 34 14.75 13.09 -10.86
N LEU A 35 14.08 12.71 -11.95
CA LEU A 35 14.71 12.26 -13.19
C LEU A 35 15.62 13.33 -13.78
N GLU A 36 15.12 14.57 -13.92
CA GLU A 36 15.91 15.68 -14.48
C GLU A 36 17.13 16.03 -13.60
N LEU A 37 16.99 15.92 -12.28
CA LEU A 37 18.09 16.14 -11.33
C LEU A 37 19.18 15.06 -11.47
N VAL A 38 18.80 13.79 -11.58
CA VAL A 38 19.75 12.68 -11.77
C VAL A 38 20.37 12.75 -13.17
N ALA A 39 19.60 13.07 -14.20
CA ALA A 39 20.07 13.22 -15.57
C ALA A 39 21.20 14.26 -15.68
N GLY A 40 21.07 15.41 -15.01
CA GLY A 40 22.11 16.44 -14.97
C GLY A 40 23.44 15.96 -14.35
N SER A 41 23.41 14.94 -13.48
CA SER A 41 24.61 14.35 -12.90
C SER A 41 25.31 13.34 -13.82
N CYS A 42 24.56 12.69 -14.72
CA CYS A 42 25.10 11.67 -15.63
C CYS A 42 25.96 12.25 -16.76
N GLU A 43 25.71 13.49 -17.19
CA GLU A 43 26.45 14.16 -18.27
C GLU A 43 27.94 14.41 -17.94
N SER A 44 28.34 14.26 -16.68
CA SER A 44 29.69 14.58 -16.19
C SER A 44 30.66 13.37 -16.16
N SER A 45 30.18 12.16 -16.44
CA SER A 45 30.95 10.93 -16.21
C SER A 45 31.50 10.35 -17.52
N ASN A 46 32.75 10.69 -17.87
CA ASN A 46 33.51 10.03 -18.93
C ASN A 46 33.93 8.61 -18.48
N ILE A 47 33.02 7.65 -18.58
CA ILE A 47 33.30 6.23 -18.35
C ILE A 47 33.46 5.55 -19.70
N LEU A 48 34.46 4.67 -19.82
CA LEU A 48 34.64 3.78 -20.97
C LEU A 48 33.30 3.10 -21.30
N GLN A 49 32.78 3.36 -22.49
CA GLN A 49 31.52 2.81 -22.93
C GLN A 49 31.77 1.40 -23.46
N ASP A 50 31.39 0.39 -22.68
CA ASP A 50 31.35 -0.98 -23.19
C ASP A 50 30.23 -1.06 -24.24
N GLU A 51 30.65 -1.14 -25.51
CA GLU A 51 29.74 -1.32 -26.64
C GLU A 51 29.02 -2.67 -26.52
N VAL A 52 27.72 -2.66 -26.79
CA VAL A 52 26.94 -3.89 -26.84
C VAL A 52 27.31 -4.63 -28.12
N THR A 53 27.83 -5.86 -27.99
CA THR A 53 28.14 -6.68 -29.17
C THR A 53 26.86 -7.23 -29.81
N SER A 54 26.92 -7.54 -31.11
CA SER A 54 25.79 -8.16 -31.83
C SER A 54 25.30 -9.45 -31.15
N ASP A 55 26.21 -10.22 -30.56
CA ASP A 55 25.89 -11.45 -29.85
C ASP A 55 25.12 -11.18 -28.55
N MET A 56 25.46 -10.13 -27.79
CA MET A 56 24.73 -9.74 -26.59
C MET A 56 23.27 -9.39 -26.90
N LEU A 57 23.04 -8.64 -27.98
CA LEU A 57 21.70 -8.27 -28.42
C LEU A 57 20.90 -9.50 -28.88
N LEU A 58 21.54 -10.38 -29.66
CA LEU A 58 20.90 -11.64 -30.10
C LEU A 58 20.50 -12.52 -28.90
N ILE A 59 21.38 -12.64 -27.89
CA ILE A 59 21.06 -13.38 -26.67
C ILE A 59 19.88 -12.73 -25.93
N ALA A 60 19.82 -11.39 -25.88
CA ALA A 60 18.71 -10.68 -25.26
C ALA A 60 17.36 -10.94 -25.95
N ASP A 61 17.36 -10.97 -27.30
CA ASP A 61 16.20 -11.33 -28.10
C ASP A 61 15.76 -12.76 -27.85
N LEU A 62 16.70 -13.72 -27.87
CA LEU A 62 16.42 -15.14 -27.62
C LEU A 62 15.91 -15.41 -26.19
N CYS A 63 16.38 -14.65 -25.20
CA CYS A 63 15.94 -14.78 -23.81
C CYS A 63 14.61 -14.04 -23.52
N SER A 64 14.10 -13.23 -24.45
CA SER A 64 12.87 -12.48 -24.26
C SER A 64 11.65 -13.30 -24.67
N ALA A 65 10.70 -13.49 -23.75
CA ALA A 65 9.48 -14.28 -24.00
C ALA A 65 8.55 -13.70 -25.08
N LYS A 66 8.71 -12.42 -25.43
CA LYS A 66 7.99 -11.74 -26.52
C LYS A 66 9.01 -11.16 -27.51
N ASP A 67 9.57 -10.02 -27.11
CA ASP A 67 10.49 -9.16 -27.86
C ASP A 67 11.24 -8.31 -26.82
N VAL A 68 12.48 -7.94 -27.09
CA VAL A 68 13.28 -7.05 -26.24
C VAL A 68 12.55 -5.73 -25.99
N GLY A 69 11.79 -5.24 -26.96
CA GLY A 69 11.06 -3.98 -26.82
C GLY A 69 9.75 -4.02 -26.01
N ASN A 70 9.16 -5.19 -25.76
CA ASN A 70 7.81 -5.28 -25.19
C ASN A 70 7.82 -5.76 -23.74
N ALA A 71 7.25 -4.95 -22.83
CA ALA A 71 7.11 -5.31 -21.43
C ALA A 71 6.30 -6.61 -21.23
N THR A 72 6.70 -7.36 -20.21
CA THR A 72 6.03 -8.61 -19.83
C THR A 72 4.92 -8.33 -18.83
N PHE A 73 5.10 -7.33 -17.95
CA PHE A 73 4.08 -6.92 -17.02
C PHE A 73 2.98 -6.11 -17.71
N HIS A 74 1.72 -6.51 -17.49
CA HIS A 74 0.56 -5.83 -18.03
C HIS A 74 -0.05 -4.91 -16.96
N HIS A 75 0.17 -3.61 -17.15
CA HIS A 75 -0.49 -2.57 -16.37
C HIS A 75 -1.92 -2.34 -16.86
N LEU A 76 -2.84 -2.05 -15.94
CA LEU A 76 -4.22 -1.68 -16.28
C LEU A 76 -4.40 -0.18 -16.45
N ASP A 77 -3.52 0.63 -15.86
CA ASP A 77 -3.57 2.07 -15.94
C ASP A 77 -3.09 2.57 -17.32
N PRO A 78 -3.73 3.61 -17.88
CA PRO A 78 -3.34 4.18 -19.16
C PRO A 78 -2.00 4.94 -19.04
N VAL A 79 -1.36 5.14 -20.18
CA VAL A 79 -0.16 5.98 -20.27
C VAL A 79 -0.52 7.43 -19.97
N THR A 80 0.26 8.09 -19.12
CA THR A 80 0.09 9.49 -18.71
C THR A 80 0.97 10.42 -19.54
N ASP A 81 0.58 11.70 -19.66
CA ASP A 81 1.39 12.68 -20.40
C ASP A 81 2.71 13.00 -19.68
N VAL A 82 2.69 13.00 -18.34
CA VAL A 82 3.92 13.13 -17.52
C VAL A 82 4.85 11.94 -17.76
N GLY A 83 4.30 10.73 -17.86
CA GLY A 83 5.04 9.53 -18.20
C GLY A 83 5.68 9.58 -19.60
N LYS A 84 4.96 10.08 -20.60
CA LYS A 84 5.53 10.31 -21.96
C LYS A 84 6.67 11.33 -21.91
N LEU A 85 6.53 12.39 -21.14
CA LEU A 85 7.57 13.40 -20.98
C LEU A 85 8.82 12.80 -20.30
N ALA A 86 8.64 12.01 -19.24
CA ALA A 86 9.74 11.31 -18.59
C ALA A 86 10.48 10.36 -19.54
N LEU A 87 9.74 9.64 -20.38
CA LEU A 87 10.31 8.78 -21.43
C LEU A 87 11.13 9.59 -22.44
N GLN A 88 10.59 10.72 -22.92
CA GLN A 88 11.31 11.61 -23.82
C GLN A 88 12.60 12.15 -23.19
N ARG A 89 12.56 12.51 -21.90
CA ARG A 89 13.76 12.96 -21.18
C ARG A 89 14.85 11.90 -21.18
N ILE A 90 14.53 10.65 -20.87
CA ILE A 90 15.51 9.54 -20.89
C ILE A 90 16.12 9.38 -22.29
N GLY A 91 15.29 9.38 -23.34
CA GLY A 91 15.77 9.30 -24.72
C GLY A 91 16.72 10.44 -25.09
N THR A 92 16.38 11.68 -24.71
CA THR A 92 17.23 12.84 -24.98
C THR A 92 18.55 12.81 -24.22
N THR A 93 18.53 12.41 -22.95
CA THR A 93 19.73 12.40 -22.09
C THR A 93 20.71 11.31 -22.52
N LEU A 94 20.23 10.10 -22.81
CA LEU A 94 21.09 8.93 -23.03
C LEU A 94 21.43 8.67 -24.49
N LEU A 95 20.49 8.95 -25.39
CA LEU A 95 20.61 8.61 -26.81
C LEU A 95 20.64 9.85 -27.72
N ARG A 96 20.38 11.04 -27.18
CA ARG A 96 20.23 12.31 -27.94
C ARG A 96 19.14 12.21 -29.02
N THR A 97 18.13 11.39 -28.78
CA THR A 97 16.98 11.17 -29.67
C THR A 97 15.69 11.69 -29.04
N ILE A 98 14.75 12.08 -29.88
CA ILE A 98 13.43 12.60 -29.50
C ILE A 98 12.32 11.74 -30.12
N HIS A 99 11.12 11.80 -29.54
CA HIS A 99 9.91 11.13 -30.04
C HIS A 99 9.97 9.59 -30.10
N LEU A 100 10.67 8.96 -29.17
CA LEU A 100 10.63 7.51 -29.02
C LEU A 100 9.38 7.07 -28.26
N ASP A 101 8.82 5.92 -28.61
CA ASP A 101 7.85 5.19 -27.77
C ASP A 101 8.56 4.24 -26.78
N GLU A 102 7.79 3.56 -25.91
CA GLU A 102 8.34 2.60 -24.92
C GLU A 102 9.22 1.52 -25.56
N ARG A 103 8.77 1.03 -26.72
CA ARG A 103 9.40 -0.08 -27.44
C ARG A 103 10.69 0.38 -28.12
N GLN A 104 10.61 1.47 -28.87
CA GLN A 104 11.71 2.09 -29.59
C GLN A 104 12.81 2.52 -28.63
N LEU A 105 12.46 3.10 -27.47
CA LEU A 105 13.45 3.45 -26.45
C LEU A 105 14.18 2.21 -25.92
N THR A 106 13.44 1.14 -25.61
CA THR A 106 14.05 -0.10 -25.10
C THR A 106 14.98 -0.74 -26.14
N ILE A 107 14.56 -0.80 -27.41
CA ILE A 107 15.39 -1.33 -28.51
C ILE A 107 16.64 -0.47 -28.73
N ALA A 108 16.48 0.86 -28.75
CA ALA A 108 17.60 1.77 -28.95
C ALA A 108 18.61 1.74 -27.79
N LEU A 109 18.14 1.57 -26.55
CA LEU A 109 19.01 1.34 -25.39
C LEU A 109 19.75 0.01 -25.52
N GLY A 110 19.06 -1.06 -25.93
CA GLY A 110 19.66 -2.37 -26.17
C GLY A 110 20.74 -2.37 -27.25
N ALA A 111 20.59 -1.53 -28.28
CA ALA A 111 21.57 -1.36 -29.36
C ALA A 111 22.67 -0.32 -29.08
N SER A 112 22.71 0.25 -27.87
CA SER A 112 23.66 1.31 -27.51
C SER A 112 24.87 0.76 -26.71
N THR A 113 24.98 1.14 -25.44
CA THR A 113 26.07 0.73 -24.55
C THR A 113 25.49 0.11 -23.29
N VAL A 114 26.26 -0.78 -22.65
CA VAL A 114 25.85 -1.36 -21.35
C VAL A 114 25.59 -0.23 -20.34
N GLN A 115 26.39 0.83 -20.38
CA GLN A 115 26.26 1.99 -19.50
C GLN A 115 24.95 2.75 -19.71
N ASN A 116 24.49 2.91 -20.95
CA ASN A 116 23.21 3.57 -21.23
C ASN A 116 22.03 2.76 -20.67
N VAL A 117 22.07 1.43 -20.75
CA VAL A 117 21.05 0.56 -20.16
C VAL A 117 21.04 0.72 -18.63
N LEU A 118 22.20 0.72 -17.99
CA LEU A 118 22.30 0.91 -16.55
C LEU A 118 21.86 2.31 -16.12
N ALA A 119 22.25 3.36 -16.86
CA ALA A 119 21.82 4.72 -16.60
C ALA A 119 20.31 4.88 -16.75
N ALA A 120 19.70 4.30 -17.80
CA ALA A 120 18.25 4.29 -17.98
C ALA A 120 17.54 3.63 -16.80
N ARG A 121 18.07 2.49 -16.31
CA ARG A 121 17.54 1.79 -15.13
C ARG A 121 17.57 2.69 -13.90
N HIS A 122 18.69 3.37 -13.66
CA HIS A 122 18.85 4.29 -12.53
C HIS A 122 17.89 5.48 -12.61
N LEU A 123 17.76 6.10 -13.79
CA LEU A 123 16.82 7.20 -14.02
C LEU A 123 15.36 6.77 -13.77
N CYS A 124 14.96 5.61 -14.31
CA CYS A 124 13.61 5.09 -14.10
C CYS A 124 13.33 4.79 -12.63
N LEU A 125 14.29 4.18 -11.91
CA LEU A 125 14.16 3.88 -10.49
C LEU A 125 14.02 5.16 -9.65
N ALA A 126 14.86 6.17 -9.90
CA ALA A 126 14.79 7.44 -9.18
C ALA A 126 13.44 8.13 -9.40
N ALA A 127 12.98 8.16 -10.65
CA ALA A 127 11.70 8.76 -11.01
C ALA A 127 10.52 8.03 -10.38
N LEU A 128 10.47 6.69 -10.46
CA LEU A 128 9.40 5.89 -9.87
C LEU A 128 9.41 5.94 -8.34
N HIS A 129 10.59 6.00 -7.72
CA HIS A 129 10.72 6.15 -6.28
C HIS A 129 10.20 7.51 -5.82
N ALA A 130 10.51 8.59 -6.53
CA ALA A 130 9.96 9.92 -6.24
C ALA A 130 8.47 10.05 -6.62
N SER A 131 7.94 9.15 -7.45
CA SER A 131 6.53 9.10 -7.83
C SER A 131 5.66 8.28 -6.88
N LEU A 132 6.24 7.58 -5.90
CA LEU A 132 5.50 6.78 -4.94
C LEU A 132 4.61 7.66 -4.06
N SER A 133 3.33 7.30 -4.00
CA SER A 133 2.32 8.00 -3.22
C SER A 133 1.29 7.01 -2.66
N PRO A 134 0.51 7.38 -1.62
CA PRO A 134 -0.55 6.52 -1.11
C PRO A 134 -1.63 6.15 -2.16
N GLY A 135 -1.74 6.94 -3.24
CA GLY A 135 -2.69 6.71 -4.34
C GLY A 135 -2.21 5.73 -5.42
N ASN A 136 -0.94 5.31 -5.39
CA ASN A 136 -0.37 4.35 -6.36
C ASN A 136 0.50 3.24 -5.72
N CYS A 137 0.62 3.21 -4.39
CA CYS A 137 1.55 2.34 -3.69
C CYS A 137 1.28 0.86 -3.95
N PHE A 138 0.03 0.39 -3.97
CA PHE A 138 -0.29 -1.02 -4.20
C PHE A 138 -0.03 -1.43 -5.65
N ARG A 139 -0.31 -0.53 -6.60
CA ARG A 139 0.01 -0.77 -8.02
C ARG A 139 1.52 -0.90 -8.24
N ILE A 140 2.31 0.04 -7.70
CA ILE A 140 3.78 0.03 -7.80
C ILE A 140 4.35 -1.17 -7.04
N PHE A 141 3.83 -1.52 -5.86
CA PHE A 141 4.25 -2.70 -5.11
C PHE A 141 4.00 -3.98 -5.90
N ARG A 142 2.80 -4.16 -6.46
CA ARG A 142 2.46 -5.32 -7.28
C ARG A 142 3.41 -5.46 -8.47
N PHE A 143 3.69 -4.36 -9.16
CA PHE A 143 4.63 -4.31 -10.26
C PHE A 143 6.05 -4.71 -9.81
N ALA A 144 6.58 -4.02 -8.80
CA ALA A 144 7.95 -4.22 -8.34
C ALA A 144 8.19 -5.62 -7.78
N ASP A 145 7.18 -6.23 -7.14
CA ASP A 145 7.25 -7.60 -6.65
C ASP A 145 7.26 -8.63 -7.79
N GLN A 146 6.39 -8.48 -8.81
CA GLN A 146 6.33 -9.40 -9.95
C GLN A 146 7.56 -9.29 -10.85
N CYS A 147 8.05 -8.07 -11.08
CA CYS A 147 9.24 -7.81 -11.88
C CYS A 147 10.56 -8.00 -11.11
N ARG A 148 10.49 -8.30 -9.79
CA ARG A 148 11.65 -8.49 -8.90
C ARG A 148 12.57 -7.27 -8.78
N VAL A 149 11.99 -6.07 -8.84
CA VAL A 149 12.70 -4.80 -8.65
C VAL A 149 12.80 -4.49 -7.16
N ALA A 150 13.78 -5.09 -6.48
CA ALA A 150 13.94 -5.03 -5.03
C ALA A 150 13.89 -3.61 -4.39
N PRO A 151 14.64 -2.60 -4.87
CA PRO A 151 14.65 -1.29 -4.20
C PRO A 151 13.28 -0.60 -4.26
N LEU A 152 12.60 -0.68 -5.41
CA LEU A 152 11.26 -0.12 -5.57
C LEU A 152 10.21 -0.90 -4.77
N ARG A 153 10.34 -2.23 -4.71
CA ARG A 153 9.44 -3.09 -3.93
C ARG A 153 9.48 -2.72 -2.46
N GLN A 154 10.68 -2.58 -1.88
CA GLN A 154 10.84 -2.26 -0.45
C GLN A 154 10.23 -0.89 -0.11
N ALA A 155 10.48 0.14 -0.93
CA ALA A 155 9.91 1.47 -0.73
C ALA A 155 8.37 1.45 -0.84
N ALA A 156 7.83 0.77 -1.85
CA ALA A 156 6.39 0.62 -2.04
C ALA A 156 5.75 -0.18 -0.91
N GLU A 157 6.40 -1.25 -0.43
CA GLU A 157 5.93 -2.09 0.68
C GLU A 157 5.76 -1.27 1.96
N GLN A 158 6.74 -0.45 2.33
CA GLN A 158 6.65 0.43 3.51
C GLN A 158 5.45 1.39 3.42
N LEU A 159 5.23 1.96 2.24
CA LEU A 159 4.11 2.86 2.01
C LEU A 159 2.75 2.13 2.03
N CYS A 160 2.69 0.93 1.44
CA CYS A 160 1.52 0.05 1.53
C CYS A 160 1.16 -0.27 2.99
N LEU A 161 2.14 -0.64 3.81
CA LEU A 161 1.94 -0.96 5.23
C LEU A 161 1.40 0.22 6.04
N ALA A 162 1.69 1.45 5.63
CA ALA A 162 1.14 2.67 6.24
C ALA A 162 -0.20 3.12 5.63
N SER A 163 -0.56 2.63 4.45
CA SER A 163 -1.76 3.05 3.71
C SER A 163 -2.99 2.20 4.02
N PHE A 164 -2.83 1.10 4.78
CA PHE A 164 -3.98 0.36 5.30
C PHE A 164 -4.71 1.23 6.33
N SER A 165 -6.02 1.38 6.15
CA SER A 165 -6.90 2.13 7.05
C SER A 165 -7.85 1.17 7.75
N HIS A 166 -8.38 1.59 8.90
CA HIS A 166 -9.49 0.92 9.59
C HIS A 166 -10.73 0.74 8.69
N ASP A 167 -10.91 1.67 7.75
CA ASP A 167 -11.97 1.61 6.74
C ASP A 167 -11.35 1.32 5.36
N PRO A 168 -11.74 0.21 4.69
CA PRO A 168 -11.32 -0.08 3.32
C PRO A 168 -11.73 1.02 2.31
N ALA A 169 -12.76 1.81 2.59
CA ALA A 169 -13.13 2.98 1.78
C ALA A 169 -12.14 4.16 1.93
N GLY A 170 -11.38 4.19 3.03
CA GLY A 170 -10.34 5.19 3.29
C GLY A 170 -9.00 4.88 2.60
N VAL A 171 -8.89 3.74 1.91
CA VAL A 171 -7.68 3.39 1.15
C VAL A 171 -7.61 4.29 -0.10
N GLN A 172 -6.51 5.01 -0.27
CA GLN A 172 -6.38 5.95 -1.41
C GLN A 172 -6.16 5.21 -2.75
N ASP A 173 -5.50 4.06 -2.72
CA ASP A 173 -5.25 3.21 -3.89
C ASP A 173 -6.15 1.94 -3.87
N ILE A 174 -7.48 2.12 -3.83
CA ILE A 174 -8.45 1.01 -3.89
C ILE A 174 -8.28 0.17 -5.17
N GLY A 175 -8.01 0.84 -6.30
CA GLY A 175 -7.77 0.18 -7.57
C GLY A 175 -6.58 -0.80 -7.49
N GLY A 176 -5.45 -0.37 -6.94
CA GLY A 176 -4.30 -1.24 -6.71
C GLY A 176 -4.54 -2.31 -5.65
N PHE A 177 -5.23 -1.96 -4.56
CA PHE A 177 -5.53 -2.89 -3.47
C PHE A 177 -6.35 -4.10 -3.95
N THR A 178 -7.42 -3.87 -4.70
CA THR A 178 -8.28 -4.93 -5.24
C THR A 178 -7.55 -5.85 -6.22
N LEU A 179 -6.49 -5.35 -6.85
CA LEU A 179 -5.65 -6.04 -7.82
C LEU A 179 -4.50 -6.85 -7.21
N LEU A 180 -4.28 -6.78 -5.91
CA LEU A 180 -3.25 -7.57 -5.23
C LEU A 180 -3.52 -9.07 -5.35
N LYS A 181 -2.46 -9.85 -5.56
CA LYS A 181 -2.51 -11.32 -5.49
C LYS A 181 -2.52 -11.78 -4.03
N GLN A 182 -2.96 -13.02 -3.79
CA GLN A 182 -2.98 -13.63 -2.46
C GLN A 182 -1.61 -13.54 -1.76
N ASP A 183 -0.53 -13.96 -2.43
CA ASP A 183 0.82 -13.97 -1.84
C ASP A 183 1.30 -12.56 -1.45
N GLN A 184 0.96 -11.57 -2.28
CA GLN A 184 1.31 -10.17 -2.07
C GLN A 184 0.56 -9.59 -0.87
N LEU A 185 -0.75 -9.83 -0.82
CA LEU A 185 -1.57 -9.42 0.33
C LEU A 185 -1.10 -10.10 1.60
N GLN A 186 -0.85 -11.42 1.55
CA GLN A 186 -0.38 -12.18 2.70
C GLN A 186 0.95 -11.64 3.23
N THR A 187 1.89 -11.29 2.34
CA THR A 187 3.18 -10.69 2.72
C THR A 187 2.98 -9.38 3.49
N LEU A 188 2.11 -8.49 2.98
CA LEU A 188 1.80 -7.23 3.65
C LEU A 188 1.10 -7.46 5.00
N LEU A 189 0.09 -8.33 5.04
CA LEU A 189 -0.69 -8.56 6.26
C LEU A 189 0.07 -9.36 7.31
N GLN A 190 1.12 -10.12 6.97
CA GLN A 190 1.94 -10.82 7.95
C GLN A 190 3.00 -9.93 8.61
N SER A 191 3.29 -8.77 8.01
CA SER A 191 4.30 -7.84 8.52
C SER A 191 3.95 -7.25 9.88
N ASP A 192 4.93 -7.25 10.79
CA ASP A 192 4.84 -6.57 12.10
C ASP A 192 4.76 -5.04 11.96
N ALA A 193 5.27 -4.49 10.85
CA ALA A 193 5.30 -3.06 10.58
C ALA A 193 3.98 -2.51 9.99
N LEU A 194 2.96 -3.37 9.80
CA LEU A 194 1.63 -2.98 9.36
C LEU A 194 1.03 -1.96 10.34
N GLN A 195 0.61 -0.79 9.86
CA GLN A 195 0.00 0.25 10.70
C GLN A 195 -1.52 0.05 10.77
N VAL A 196 -1.98 -0.64 11.83
CA VAL A 196 -3.40 -0.88 12.13
C VAL A 196 -3.66 -0.62 13.61
N GLU A 197 -4.90 -0.27 13.97
CA GLU A 197 -5.29 -0.03 15.36
C GLU A 197 -5.65 -1.34 16.06
N SER A 198 -6.17 -2.31 15.31
CA SER A 198 -6.57 -3.61 15.82
C SER A 198 -6.40 -4.77 14.82
N GLU A 199 -6.34 -6.00 15.32
CA GLU A 199 -6.40 -7.20 14.46
C GLU A 199 -7.77 -7.37 13.79
N LEU A 200 -8.81 -6.73 14.31
CA LEU A 200 -10.11 -6.65 13.63
C LEU A 200 -9.98 -5.87 12.31
N ASP A 201 -9.12 -4.85 12.24
CA ASP A 201 -8.86 -4.08 11.02
C ASP A 201 -8.22 -4.98 9.96
N VAL A 202 -7.28 -5.84 10.37
CA VAL A 202 -6.65 -6.83 9.49
C VAL A 202 -7.69 -7.77 8.90
N PHE A 203 -8.64 -8.24 9.73
CA PHE A 203 -9.77 -9.05 9.25
C PHE A 203 -10.64 -8.29 8.25
N ARG A 204 -11.00 -7.04 8.54
CA ARG A 204 -11.81 -6.19 7.64
C ARG A 204 -11.13 -5.96 6.29
N VAL A 205 -9.81 -5.80 6.28
CA VAL A 205 -9.01 -5.69 5.05
C VAL A 205 -9.11 -6.99 4.23
N ILE A 206 -9.02 -8.17 4.87
CA ILE A 206 -9.18 -9.46 4.18
C ILE A 206 -10.58 -9.55 3.56
N VAL A 207 -11.62 -9.22 4.33
CA VAL A 207 -13.02 -9.23 3.86
C VAL A 207 -13.20 -8.29 2.67
N ALA A 208 -12.69 -7.06 2.73
CA ALA A 208 -12.76 -6.10 1.64
C ALA A 208 -12.06 -6.61 0.37
N TRP A 209 -10.92 -7.28 0.51
CA TRP A 209 -10.21 -7.88 -0.62
C TRP A 209 -10.97 -9.07 -1.23
N VAL A 210 -11.62 -9.90 -0.40
CA VAL A 210 -12.45 -11.03 -0.86
C VAL A 210 -13.69 -10.52 -1.61
N HIS A 211 -14.33 -9.46 -1.11
CA HIS A 211 -15.50 -8.84 -1.75
C HIS A 211 -15.26 -8.33 -3.15
N ALA A 212 -14.03 -7.93 -3.47
CA ALA A 212 -13.69 -7.50 -4.81
C ALA A 212 -13.76 -8.64 -5.86
N CYS A 213 -13.63 -9.91 -5.46
CA CYS A 213 -13.81 -11.06 -6.34
C CYS A 213 -14.28 -12.29 -5.52
N PRO A 214 -15.56 -12.36 -5.14
CA PRO A 214 -16.04 -13.35 -4.18
C PRO A 214 -15.97 -14.79 -4.71
N GLN A 215 -16.14 -14.98 -6.03
CA GLN A 215 -16.13 -16.30 -6.65
C GLN A 215 -14.79 -17.02 -6.51
N GLU A 216 -13.69 -16.29 -6.65
CA GLU A 216 -12.33 -16.86 -6.58
C GLU A 216 -11.76 -16.78 -5.16
N ARG A 217 -12.08 -15.72 -4.41
CA ARG A 217 -11.38 -15.39 -3.16
C ARG A 217 -12.07 -15.91 -1.91
N ALA A 218 -13.36 -16.28 -1.96
CA ALA A 218 -14.07 -16.76 -0.77
C ALA A 218 -13.39 -17.99 -0.13
N GLN A 219 -12.87 -18.90 -0.95
CA GLN A 219 -12.16 -20.10 -0.47
C GLN A 219 -10.82 -19.76 0.20
N LEU A 220 -10.21 -18.63 -0.16
CA LEU A 220 -8.93 -18.17 0.38
C LEU A 220 -9.09 -17.43 1.71
N MET A 221 -10.31 -16.99 2.05
CA MET A 221 -10.58 -16.20 3.24
C MET A 221 -10.13 -16.91 4.52
N ALA A 222 -10.50 -18.18 4.69
CA ALA A 222 -10.11 -18.95 5.88
C ALA A 222 -8.59 -19.09 6.04
N ILE A 223 -7.88 -19.32 4.93
CA ILE A 223 -6.41 -19.43 4.93
C ILE A 223 -5.79 -18.09 5.30
N LEU A 224 -6.29 -16.98 4.75
CA LEU A 224 -5.79 -15.64 5.05
C LEU A 224 -6.05 -15.25 6.51
N VAL A 225 -7.25 -15.51 7.03
CA VAL A 225 -7.61 -15.24 8.43
C VAL A 225 -6.70 -16.03 9.37
N GLN A 226 -6.54 -17.33 9.13
CA GLN A 226 -5.70 -18.20 9.97
C GLN A 226 -4.22 -17.77 9.96
N ARG A 227 -3.70 -17.31 8.82
CA ARG A 227 -2.27 -17.01 8.65
C ARG A 227 -1.89 -15.57 8.92
N CYS A 228 -2.83 -14.63 8.80
CA CYS A 228 -2.54 -13.20 8.87
C CYS A 228 -3.15 -12.53 10.11
N VAL A 229 -4.31 -12.98 10.58
CA VAL A 229 -4.98 -12.39 11.74
C VAL A 229 -4.47 -13.05 13.00
N ARG A 230 -3.92 -12.26 13.93
CA ARG A 230 -3.41 -12.77 15.22
C ARG A 230 -4.56 -12.93 16.20
N LEU A 231 -5.45 -13.90 15.94
CA LEU A 231 -6.66 -14.12 16.74
C LEU A 231 -6.36 -14.32 18.23
N GLY A 232 -5.23 -14.94 18.58
CA GLY A 232 -4.81 -15.09 19.96
C GLY A 232 -4.54 -13.75 20.68
N ALA A 233 -4.18 -12.70 19.95
CA ALA A 233 -3.89 -11.37 20.48
C ALA A 233 -5.14 -10.47 20.64
N MET A 234 -6.29 -10.90 20.12
CA MET A 234 -7.57 -10.19 20.22
C MET A 234 -8.16 -10.32 21.62
N ASP A 235 -8.93 -9.33 22.08
CA ASP A 235 -9.73 -9.46 23.31
C ASP A 235 -11.06 -10.19 23.05
N LEU A 236 -11.79 -10.51 24.13
CA LEU A 236 -13.06 -11.24 24.01
C LEU A 236 -14.13 -10.43 23.26
N GLY A 237 -14.18 -9.11 23.45
CA GLY A 237 -15.15 -8.26 22.75
C GLY A 237 -14.89 -8.19 21.24
N GLN A 238 -13.62 -8.14 20.84
CA GLN A 238 -13.21 -8.21 19.44
C GLN A 238 -13.55 -9.56 18.80
N LEU A 239 -13.42 -10.66 19.54
CA LEU A 239 -13.80 -11.99 19.06
C LEU A 239 -15.32 -12.17 18.97
N GLU A 240 -16.09 -11.64 19.92
CA GLU A 240 -17.56 -11.60 19.84
C GLU A 240 -18.03 -10.78 18.64
N GLN A 241 -17.39 -9.63 18.37
CA GLN A 241 -17.69 -8.83 17.19
C GLN A 241 -17.38 -9.58 15.88
N LEU A 242 -16.30 -10.36 15.84
CA LEU A 242 -15.99 -11.21 14.69
C LEU A 242 -17.02 -12.32 14.50
N ASP A 243 -17.46 -12.97 15.57
CA ASP A 243 -18.43 -14.08 15.50
C ASP A 243 -19.80 -13.62 14.97
N GLN A 244 -20.16 -12.36 15.22
CA GLN A 244 -21.39 -11.73 14.70
C GLN A 244 -21.27 -11.26 13.24
N ASP A 245 -20.07 -11.25 12.65
CA ASP A 245 -19.87 -10.74 11.29
C ASP A 245 -20.46 -11.72 10.25
N SER A 246 -21.25 -11.18 9.32
CA SER A 246 -21.89 -11.96 8.26
C SER A 246 -20.91 -12.79 7.45
N HIS A 247 -19.66 -12.35 7.28
CA HIS A 247 -18.63 -13.06 6.52
C HIS A 247 -18.05 -14.25 7.29
N VAL A 248 -18.02 -14.18 8.62
CA VAL A 248 -17.61 -15.29 9.48
C VAL A 248 -18.71 -16.34 9.53
N ILE A 249 -19.97 -15.92 9.67
CA ILE A 249 -21.13 -16.83 9.75
C ILE A 249 -21.36 -17.56 8.43
N ALA A 250 -21.06 -16.91 7.30
CA ALA A 250 -21.25 -17.50 5.97
C ALA A 250 -20.26 -18.63 5.63
N SER A 251 -19.08 -18.67 6.26
CA SER A 251 -18.04 -19.68 5.98
C SER A 251 -17.76 -20.52 7.22
N ARG A 252 -18.09 -21.82 7.12
CA ARG A 252 -17.84 -22.79 8.19
C ARG A 252 -16.36 -22.86 8.58
N GLU A 253 -15.45 -22.73 7.62
CA GLU A 253 -14.01 -22.76 7.87
C GLU A 253 -13.59 -21.56 8.72
N VAL A 254 -14.06 -20.35 8.39
CA VAL A 254 -13.74 -19.14 9.15
C VAL A 254 -14.36 -19.18 10.54
N THR A 255 -15.63 -19.59 10.66
CA THR A 255 -16.28 -19.80 11.95
C THR A 255 -15.46 -20.76 12.83
N CYS A 256 -14.98 -21.88 12.27
CA CYS A 256 -14.19 -22.86 13.01
C CYS A 256 -12.90 -22.25 13.58
N VAL A 257 -12.19 -21.44 12.78
CA VAL A 257 -10.94 -20.79 13.20
C VAL A 257 -11.21 -19.73 14.30
N VAL A 258 -12.25 -18.92 14.17
CA VAL A 258 -12.62 -17.90 15.17
C VAL A 258 -13.11 -18.57 16.47
N ALA A 259 -13.98 -19.58 16.37
CA ALA A 259 -14.49 -20.32 17.53
C ALA A 259 -13.37 -21.05 18.29
N GLN A 260 -12.39 -21.62 17.60
CA GLN A 260 -11.21 -22.20 18.25
C GLN A 260 -10.44 -21.16 19.06
N ALA A 261 -10.20 -19.97 18.50
CA ALA A 261 -9.54 -18.89 19.23
C ALA A 261 -10.36 -18.41 20.44
N TYR A 262 -11.68 -18.29 20.29
CA TYR A 262 -12.61 -17.91 21.35
C TYR A 262 -12.59 -18.91 22.51
N VAL A 263 -12.74 -20.21 22.22
CA VAL A 263 -12.68 -21.29 23.21
C VAL A 263 -11.33 -21.31 23.90
N MET A 264 -10.22 -21.24 23.15
CA MET A 264 -8.87 -21.21 23.75
C MET A 264 -8.71 -20.06 24.74
N ARG A 265 -9.30 -18.89 24.45
CA ARG A 265 -9.20 -17.72 25.33
C ARG A 265 -10.04 -17.84 26.60
N ILE A 266 -11.22 -18.46 26.52
CA ILE A 266 -12.04 -18.77 27.71
C ILE A 266 -11.36 -19.84 28.57
N MET A 267 -10.77 -20.86 27.94
CA MET A 267 -10.18 -22.00 28.65
C MET A 267 -8.81 -21.66 29.29
N CYS A 268 -7.97 -20.85 28.63
CA CYS A 268 -6.64 -20.47 29.11
C CYS A 268 -6.62 -19.13 29.87
N ARG A 269 -7.54 -18.94 30.84
CA ARG A 269 -7.73 -17.69 31.64
C ARG A 269 -6.49 -17.09 32.31
N SER A 270 -5.36 -17.82 32.41
CA SER A 270 -4.14 -17.39 33.09
C SER A 270 -2.88 -17.43 32.21
N ALA A 271 -2.98 -17.83 30.95
CA ALA A 271 -1.81 -17.82 30.07
C ALA A 271 -1.62 -16.40 29.54
N GLU A 272 -0.53 -15.74 29.94
CA GLU A 272 0.02 -14.62 29.18
C GLU A 272 -0.03 -14.98 27.71
N THR A 273 -0.67 -14.12 26.92
CA THR A 273 -0.89 -14.41 25.51
C THR A 273 0.48 -14.50 24.85
N THR A 274 0.95 -15.72 24.54
CA THR A 274 2.25 -15.96 23.91
C THR A 274 2.33 -15.36 22.51
N VAL A 275 1.18 -15.02 21.94
CA VAL A 275 1.05 -14.35 20.64
C VAL A 275 1.40 -12.86 20.80
N ARG A 276 2.55 -12.49 20.22
CA ARG A 276 3.04 -11.11 20.19
C ARG A 276 2.09 -10.20 19.40
N LEU A 277 1.67 -9.11 20.04
CA LEU A 277 0.95 -8.00 19.39
C LEU A 277 1.81 -7.35 18.32
N ARG A 278 1.18 -6.87 17.24
CA ARG A 278 1.86 -5.96 16.29
C ARG A 278 2.28 -4.69 17.00
N ASP A 279 3.38 -4.10 16.57
CA ASP A 279 3.95 -2.91 17.19
C ASP A 279 2.99 -1.70 17.07
N SER A 280 2.21 -1.62 15.99
CA SER A 280 1.13 -0.63 15.79
C SER A 280 -0.03 -0.83 16.77
N VAL A 281 -0.55 -2.06 16.88
CA VAL A 281 -1.65 -2.41 17.79
C VAL A 281 -1.27 -2.22 19.25
N ALA A 282 -0.03 -2.56 19.63
CA ALA A 282 0.48 -2.32 20.99
C ALA A 282 0.51 -0.82 21.33
N ARG A 283 0.97 0.02 20.40
CA ARG A 283 0.94 1.49 20.55
C ARG A 283 -0.49 2.02 20.61
N ALA A 284 -1.39 1.54 19.76
CA ALA A 284 -2.79 1.94 19.76
C ALA A 284 -3.49 1.58 21.09
N ARG A 285 -3.28 0.37 21.62
CA ARG A 285 -3.79 -0.04 22.94
C ARG A 285 -3.25 0.83 24.08
N ALA A 286 -1.95 1.16 24.05
CA ALA A 286 -1.35 2.04 25.05
C ALA A 286 -1.96 3.47 25.00
N ALA A 287 -2.12 4.03 23.80
CA ALA A 287 -2.74 5.34 23.60
C ALA A 287 -4.22 5.36 24.02
N ALA A 288 -4.97 4.30 23.73
CA ALA A 288 -6.37 4.17 24.15
C ALA A 288 -6.49 4.09 25.69
N LYS A 289 -5.59 3.36 26.35
CA LYS A 289 -5.53 3.29 27.81
C LYS A 289 -5.24 4.66 28.43
N GLU A 290 -4.24 5.37 27.91
CA GLU A 290 -3.92 6.72 28.38
C GLU A 290 -5.08 7.70 28.16
N LYS A 291 -5.76 7.62 27.01
CA LYS A 291 -6.96 8.43 26.74
C LYS A 291 -8.09 8.13 27.72
N ALA A 292 -8.31 6.87 28.06
CA ALA A 292 -9.31 6.46 29.05
C ALA A 292 -8.96 6.97 30.46
N GLU A 293 -7.69 6.89 30.87
CA GLU A 293 -7.23 7.44 32.15
C GLU A 293 -7.38 8.96 32.21
N ARG A 294 -7.07 9.67 31.12
CA ARG A 294 -7.34 11.12 30.99
C ARG A 294 -8.83 11.45 31.05
N ALA A 295 -9.68 10.64 30.44
CA ALA A 295 -11.13 10.83 30.51
C ALA A 295 -11.68 10.59 31.93
N LEU A 296 -11.19 9.56 32.63
CA LEU A 296 -11.55 9.28 34.02
C LEU A 296 -11.08 10.37 34.98
N THR A 297 -9.86 10.87 34.81
CA THR A 297 -9.35 11.99 35.61
C THR A 297 -10.09 13.29 35.30
N ALA A 298 -10.41 13.56 34.03
CA ALA A 298 -11.25 14.69 33.65
C ALA A 298 -12.67 14.58 34.24
N TRP A 299 -13.28 13.40 34.22
CA TRP A 299 -14.59 13.15 34.84
C TRP A 299 -14.53 13.33 36.38
N ALA A 300 -13.49 12.81 37.02
CA ALA A 300 -13.28 12.98 38.47
C ALA A 300 -13.04 14.45 38.87
N LEU A 301 -12.39 15.24 38.01
CA LEU A 301 -12.17 16.68 38.21
C LEU A 301 -13.42 17.53 37.86
N ALA A 302 -14.25 17.07 36.92
CA ALA A 302 -15.46 17.75 36.49
C ALA A 302 -16.59 17.68 37.53
N GLY A 303 -16.50 16.77 38.51
CA GLY A 303 -17.33 16.78 39.71
C GLY A 303 -18.81 17.00 39.44
N GLU A 304 -19.45 16.14 38.64
CA GLU A 304 -20.91 16.17 38.55
C GLU A 304 -21.52 15.59 39.84
N GLU A 305 -22.15 16.45 40.64
CA GLU A 305 -23.02 16.04 41.74
C GLU A 305 -24.25 15.27 41.20
N PRO A 306 -24.52 14.03 41.64
CA PRO A 306 -25.60 13.22 41.06
C PRO A 306 -27.03 13.55 41.53
N TRP A 307 -27.33 14.68 42.16
CA TRP A 307 -28.65 14.86 42.81
C TRP A 307 -29.32 16.24 42.72
N ALA A 308 -28.93 17.15 41.82
CA ALA A 308 -29.71 18.37 41.61
C ALA A 308 -31.05 18.07 40.91
N ALA A 309 -32.03 17.61 41.69
CA ALA A 309 -33.44 17.53 41.31
C ALA A 309 -33.95 18.93 40.91
N PRO A 310 -34.78 19.07 39.86
CA PRO A 310 -35.43 20.34 39.55
C PRO A 310 -36.57 20.55 40.55
N GLY A 311 -36.23 21.12 41.71
CA GLY A 311 -37.16 21.46 42.77
C GLY A 311 -37.30 22.97 42.94
N SER A 312 -38.52 23.47 42.71
CA SER A 312 -39.09 24.67 43.34
C SER A 312 -38.53 26.04 42.94
N GLY A 313 -38.89 26.49 41.74
CA GLY A 313 -39.09 27.91 41.47
C GLY A 313 -40.36 28.41 42.15
N ILE A 314 -40.22 28.93 43.37
CA ILE A 314 -41.25 29.70 44.08
C ILE A 314 -41.48 31.00 43.29
N ILE A 315 -42.58 31.09 42.54
CA ILE A 315 -43.06 32.35 41.97
C ILE A 315 -43.87 33.05 43.07
N SER A 316 -43.23 34.00 43.76
CA SER A 316 -43.93 34.99 44.59
C SER A 316 -44.04 36.30 43.82
N THR A 317 -45.27 36.55 43.37
CA THR A 317 -45.99 37.83 43.20
C THR A 317 -45.21 39.15 43.18
N SER A 318 -45.45 39.98 42.15
CA SER A 318 -45.94 41.35 42.41
C SER A 318 -46.84 41.88 41.28
N ARG A 319 -47.95 42.47 41.72
CA ARG A 319 -49.00 43.16 40.96
C ARG A 319 -48.51 44.53 40.46
N SER A 320 -48.88 44.89 39.24
CA SER A 320 -49.45 46.20 38.79
C SER A 320 -49.54 46.13 37.26
N GLY A 321 -50.56 46.58 36.53
CA GLY A 321 -51.76 47.37 36.74
C GLY A 321 -52.11 48.01 35.37
N GLY A 322 -53.40 48.01 34.98
CA GLY A 322 -53.94 48.65 33.75
C GLY A 322 -54.05 47.67 32.57
N GLY A 323 -55.23 47.33 32.03
CA GLY A 323 -56.12 48.21 31.25
C GLY A 323 -55.53 48.32 29.84
N GLU A 324 -56.14 47.93 28.71
CA GLU A 324 -57.48 48.10 28.16
C GLU A 324 -57.56 47.23 26.86
N ILE A 325 -58.66 46.51 26.61
CA ILE A 325 -59.72 46.77 25.61
C ILE A 325 -59.47 46.29 24.15
N TRP A 326 -60.18 45.20 23.80
CA TRP A 326 -60.95 44.81 22.58
C TRP A 326 -60.45 44.94 21.12
N ALA A 327 -60.88 43.91 20.36
CA ALA A 327 -61.35 43.89 18.95
C ALA A 327 -60.32 43.64 17.83
N HIS A 328 -60.24 42.41 17.29
CA HIS A 328 -61.12 41.83 16.25
C HIS A 328 -60.61 40.44 15.84
#